data_AF-A0A016W1Z4-F1
#
_entry.id   AF-A0A016W1Z4-F1
#
_cell.length_a   1.000
_cell.length_b   1.000
_cell.length_c   1.000
_cell.angle_alpha   90.00
_cell.angle_beta   90.00
_cell.angle_gamma   90.00
#
_symmetry.space_group_name_H-M   'P 1'
#
loop_
_entity.id
_entity.type
_entity.pdbx_description
1 polymer ?
#
loop_
_entity_poly.entity_id
_entity_poly.type
_entity_poly.pdbx_seq_one_letter_code
_entity_poly.pdbx_strand_id
1 'polypeptide(L)'
;MRMSRFTNADLNYMDNLKFWGSSDKDVEVKARDQDPNVFVKLVRFNRKYDELSDEAKKFVDNVFKVAIEHNRSFYYEGYYKPELLAEAKRSVDSFHYLERGVQQELEEYFPDIRANAPMP
;
A
#
# COMPACT_ATOMS: atom_id res chain seq x y z
N MET A 1 4.54 -8.08 5.93
CA MET A 1 4.27 -6.71 6.37
C MET A 1 2.84 -6.35 5.99
N ARG A 2 2.06 -5.76 6.89
CA ARG A 2 0.68 -5.34 6.63
C ARG A 2 0.45 -3.89 7.05
N MET A 3 0.49 -2.97 6.09
CA MET A 3 0.22 -1.54 6.31
C MET A 3 -1.24 -1.15 6.08
N SER A 4 -1.98 -1.96 5.34
CA SER A 4 -3.37 -1.67 5.01
C SER A 4 -4.21 -2.94 5.03
N ARG A 5 -5.52 -2.75 4.91
CA ARG A 5 -6.47 -3.83 4.66
C ARG A 5 -6.90 -3.87 3.18
N PHE A 6 -6.10 -3.28 2.30
CA PHE A 6 -6.33 -3.39 0.87
C PHE A 6 -6.00 -4.80 0.39
N THR A 7 -6.92 -5.36 -0.39
CA THR A 7 -6.78 -6.61 -1.13
C THR A 7 -6.19 -6.32 -2.51
N ASN A 8 -5.76 -7.36 -3.22
CA ASN A 8 -5.36 -7.24 -4.62
C ASN A 8 -6.44 -6.61 -5.51
N ALA A 9 -7.73 -6.88 -5.22
CA ALA A 9 -8.84 -6.26 -5.93
C ALA A 9 -8.94 -4.76 -5.65
N ASP A 10 -8.78 -4.34 -4.38
CA ASP A 10 -8.78 -2.91 -4.03
C ASP A 10 -7.60 -2.18 -4.71
N LEU A 11 -6.40 -2.80 -4.69
CA LEU A 11 -5.21 -2.25 -5.35
C LEU A 11 -5.43 -2.11 -6.87
N ASN A 12 -6.00 -3.12 -7.53
CA ASN A 12 -6.33 -3.05 -8.95
C ASN A 12 -7.39 -1.98 -9.25
N TYR A 13 -8.39 -1.81 -8.39
CA TYR A 13 -9.40 -0.77 -8.54
C TYR A 13 -8.76 0.62 -8.52
N MET A 14 -7.95 0.92 -7.49
CA MET A 14 -7.28 2.21 -7.35
C MET A 14 -6.30 2.46 -8.49
N ASP A 15 -5.55 1.44 -8.88
CA ASP A 15 -4.55 1.52 -9.93
C ASP A 15 -5.17 1.77 -11.31
N ASN A 16 -6.26 1.08 -11.64
CA ASN A 16 -7.02 1.34 -12.86
C ASN A 16 -7.54 2.78 -12.88
N LEU A 17 -8.10 3.29 -11.78
CA LEU A 17 -8.58 4.67 -11.74
C LEU A 17 -7.47 5.70 -11.97
N LYS A 18 -6.28 5.48 -11.40
CA LYS A 18 -5.09 6.31 -11.64
C LYS A 18 -4.59 6.20 -13.08
N PHE A 19 -4.61 5.01 -13.66
CA PHE A 19 -4.27 4.79 -15.08
C PHE A 19 -5.17 5.62 -16.01
N TRP A 20 -6.46 5.74 -15.68
CA TRP A 20 -7.41 6.60 -16.39
C TRP A 20 -7.28 8.10 -16.06
N GLY A 21 -6.20 8.52 -15.38
CA GLY A 21 -5.90 9.92 -15.08
C GLY A 21 -6.67 10.51 -13.90
N SER A 22 -7.30 9.68 -13.06
CA SER A 22 -8.00 10.16 -11.86
C SER A 22 -6.98 10.64 -10.83
N SER A 23 -7.19 11.84 -10.27
CA SER A 23 -6.44 12.29 -9.09
C SER A 23 -6.80 11.46 -7.86
N ASP A 24 -6.02 11.53 -6.78
CA ASP A 24 -6.36 10.83 -5.53
C ASP A 24 -7.74 11.23 -4.99
N LYS A 25 -8.13 12.50 -5.16
CA LYS A 25 -9.47 12.99 -4.82
C LYS A 25 -10.56 12.37 -5.69
N ASP A 26 -10.30 12.20 -6.98
CA ASP A 26 -11.24 11.54 -7.89
C ASP A 26 -11.38 10.05 -7.59
N VAL A 27 -10.29 9.39 -7.17
CA VAL A 27 -10.31 8.01 -6.70
C VAL A 27 -11.20 7.88 -5.47
N GLU A 28 -11.07 8.78 -4.51
CA GLU A 28 -11.91 8.79 -3.31
C GLU A 28 -13.39 9.02 -3.63
N VAL A 29 -13.71 10.00 -4.48
CA VAL A 29 -15.09 10.27 -4.91
C VAL A 29 -15.69 9.07 -5.65
N LYS A 30 -14.95 8.48 -6.60
CA LYS A 30 -15.41 7.30 -7.34
C LYS A 30 -15.58 6.09 -6.42
N ALA A 31 -14.67 5.88 -5.48
CA ALA A 31 -14.80 4.81 -4.49
C ALA A 31 -16.06 5.03 -3.65
N ARG A 32 -16.34 6.24 -3.17
CA ARG A 32 -17.54 6.53 -2.38
C ARG A 32 -18.82 6.14 -3.11
N ASP A 33 -18.86 6.40 -4.41
CA ASP A 33 -20.07 6.22 -5.21
C ASP A 33 -20.21 4.78 -5.76
N GLN A 34 -19.10 4.07 -5.99
CA GLN A 34 -19.09 2.75 -6.67
C GLN A 34 -18.70 1.58 -5.75
N ASP A 35 -17.81 1.79 -4.79
CA ASP A 35 -17.38 0.76 -3.83
C ASP A 35 -17.17 1.39 -2.44
N PRO A 36 -18.25 1.51 -1.63
CA PRO A 36 -18.18 2.09 -0.30
C PRO A 36 -17.17 1.40 0.63
N ASN A 37 -16.85 0.12 0.41
CA ASN A 37 -15.87 -0.59 1.22
C ASN A 37 -14.45 -0.12 0.91
N VAL A 38 -14.12 0.07 -0.36
CA VAL A 38 -12.83 0.66 -0.78
C VAL A 38 -12.72 2.09 -0.27
N PHE A 39 -13.79 2.88 -0.35
CA PHE A 39 -13.82 4.25 0.18
C PHE A 39 -13.51 4.30 1.68
N VAL A 40 -14.16 3.46 2.49
CA VAL A 40 -13.90 3.41 3.94
C VAL A 40 -12.44 3.03 4.23
N LYS A 41 -11.85 2.12 3.45
CA LYS A 41 -10.44 1.75 3.60
C LYS A 41 -9.52 2.93 3.23
N LEU A 42 -9.80 3.62 2.11
CA LEU A 42 -9.07 4.81 1.65
C LEU A 42 -9.08 5.93 2.68
N VAL A 43 -10.25 6.34 3.15
CA VAL A 43 -10.37 7.43 4.15
C VAL A 43 -9.61 7.09 5.43
N ARG A 44 -9.74 5.85 5.93
CA ARG A 44 -9.02 5.41 7.14
C ARG A 44 -7.51 5.38 6.93
N PHE A 45 -7.06 4.99 5.75
CA PHE A 45 -5.65 4.97 5.40
C PHE A 45 -5.10 6.40 5.27
N ASN A 46 -5.77 7.26 4.49
CA ASN A 46 -5.38 8.65 4.27
C ASN A 46 -5.28 9.42 5.59
N ARG A 47 -6.24 9.26 6.51
CA ARG A 47 -6.16 9.91 7.82
C ARG A 47 -4.89 9.56 8.59
N LYS A 48 -4.50 8.29 8.58
CA LYS A 48 -3.26 7.83 9.22
C LYS A 48 -2.04 8.35 8.48
N TYR A 49 -2.08 8.28 7.15
CA TYR A 49 -0.99 8.71 6.29
C TYR A 49 -0.71 10.22 6.45
N ASP A 50 -1.75 11.06 6.52
CA ASP A 50 -1.61 12.51 6.64
C ASP A 50 -0.88 12.93 7.92
N GLU A 51 -1.08 12.16 9.01
CA GLU A 51 -0.45 12.36 10.32
C GLU A 51 1.00 11.89 10.39
N LEU A 52 1.51 11.20 9.36
CA LEU A 52 2.91 10.73 9.31
C LEU A 52 3.90 11.85 9.00
N SER A 53 5.12 11.68 9.51
CA SER A 53 6.32 12.39 9.11
C SER A 53 6.67 12.13 7.64
N ASP A 54 7.39 13.05 7.02
CA ASP A 54 7.78 12.94 5.61
C ASP A 54 8.61 11.67 5.33
N GLU A 55 9.40 11.23 6.30
CA GLU A 55 10.23 10.03 6.16
C GLU A 55 9.39 8.75 6.25
N ALA A 56 8.43 8.70 7.19
CA ALA A 56 7.45 7.63 7.25
C ALA A 56 6.58 7.57 5.98
N LYS A 57 6.15 8.72 5.44
CA LYS A 57 5.40 8.83 4.18
C LYS A 57 6.18 8.24 3.01
N LYS A 58 7.45 8.63 2.83
CA LYS A 58 8.33 8.09 1.78
C LYS A 58 8.44 6.57 1.84
N PHE A 59 8.56 6.02 3.04
CA PHE A 59 8.60 4.58 3.23
C PHE A 59 7.28 3.91 2.81
N VAL A 60 6.15 4.44 3.28
CA VAL A 60 4.81 3.95 2.91
C VAL A 60 4.58 4.02 1.40
N ASP A 61 4.94 5.13 0.76
CA ASP A 61 4.82 5.31 -0.69
C ASP A 61 5.60 4.25 -1.47
N ASN A 62 6.84 3.97 -1.03
CA ASN A 62 7.67 2.94 -1.65
C ASN A 62 7.06 1.54 -1.50
N VAL A 63 6.52 1.21 -0.32
CA VAL A 63 5.85 -0.07 -0.08
C VAL A 63 4.62 -0.21 -0.97
N PHE A 64 3.79 0.83 -1.09
CA PHE A 64 2.60 0.81 -1.95
C PHE A 64 2.94 0.73 -3.43
N LYS A 65 3.97 1.44 -3.88
CA LYS A 65 4.46 1.34 -5.27
C LYS A 65 4.80 -0.11 -5.62
N VAL A 66 5.63 -0.75 -4.78
CA VAL A 66 6.03 -2.15 -4.99
C VAL A 66 4.82 -3.08 -4.94
N ALA A 67 3.88 -2.86 -4.02
CA ALA A 67 2.65 -3.66 -3.95
C ALA A 67 1.79 -3.55 -5.21
N ILE A 68 1.64 -2.36 -5.78
CA ILE A 68 0.91 -2.12 -7.03
C ILE A 68 1.60 -2.78 -8.21
N GLU A 69 2.92 -2.61 -8.35
CA GLU A 69 3.71 -3.24 -9.42
C GLU A 69 3.65 -4.77 -9.33
N HIS A 70 3.73 -5.32 -8.13
CA HIS A 70 3.60 -6.75 -7.89
C HIS A 70 2.21 -7.28 -8.27
N ASN A 71 1.16 -6.54 -7.91
CA ASN A 71 -0.22 -6.87 -8.26
C ASN A 71 -0.47 -6.80 -9.77
N ARG A 72 0.04 -5.76 -10.45
CA ARG A 72 -0.01 -5.62 -11.92
C ARG A 72 0.67 -6.80 -12.61
N SER A 73 1.91 -7.12 -12.22
CA SER A 73 2.66 -8.22 -12.85
C SER A 73 1.93 -9.55 -12.70
N PHE A 74 1.40 -9.84 -11.52
CA PHE A 74 0.64 -11.07 -11.30
C PHE A 74 -0.66 -11.10 -12.11
N TYR A 75 -1.36 -9.97 -12.20
CA TYR A 75 -2.58 -9.86 -13.00
C TYR A 75 -2.33 -10.15 -14.49
N TYR A 76 -1.21 -9.67 -15.06
CA TYR A 76 -0.90 -9.88 -16.48
C TYR A 76 -0.24 -11.22 -16.78
N GLU A 77 0.64 -11.72 -15.90
CA GLU A 77 1.48 -12.89 -16.19
C GLU A 77 1.05 -14.16 -15.46
N GLY A 78 0.21 -14.04 -14.42
CA GLY A 78 -0.24 -15.17 -13.61
C GLY A 78 0.81 -15.73 -12.65
N TYR A 79 2.00 -15.12 -12.56
CA TYR A 79 3.05 -15.47 -11.62
C TYR A 79 3.89 -14.25 -11.20
N TYR A 80 4.67 -14.41 -10.14
CA TYR A 80 5.59 -13.38 -9.66
C TYR A 80 7.00 -13.61 -10.20
N LYS A 81 7.57 -12.61 -10.88
CA LYS A 81 8.96 -12.66 -11.33
C LYS A 81 9.93 -12.66 -10.14
N PRO A 82 11.06 -13.39 -10.22
CA PRO A 82 12.07 -13.39 -9.16
C PRO A 82 12.55 -11.99 -8.77
N GLU A 83 12.68 -11.08 -9.74
CA GLU A 83 13.11 -9.70 -9.52
C GLU A 83 12.12 -8.91 -8.67
N LEU A 84 10.81 -9.13 -8.90
CA LEU A 84 9.74 -8.51 -8.12
C LEU A 84 9.68 -9.06 -6.71
N LEU A 85 9.89 -10.37 -6.53
CA LEU A 85 9.99 -10.97 -5.20
C LEU A 85 11.20 -10.43 -4.44
N ALA A 86 12.34 -10.25 -5.10
CA ALA A 86 13.53 -9.66 -4.51
C ALA A 86 13.31 -8.18 -4.13
N GLU A 87 12.60 -7.42 -4.97
CA GLU A 87 12.24 -6.04 -4.69
C GLU A 87 11.25 -5.90 -3.53
N ALA A 88 10.19 -6.73 -3.51
CA ALA A 88 9.26 -6.81 -2.39
C ALA A 88 9.99 -7.13 -1.08
N LYS A 89 10.91 -8.09 -1.11
CA LYS A 89 11.75 -8.42 0.05
C LYS A 89 12.61 -7.22 0.48
N ARG A 90 13.30 -6.55 -0.45
CA ARG A 90 14.10 -5.35 -0.12
C ARG A 90 13.25 -4.22 0.48
N SER A 91 12.05 -4.00 -0.04
CA SER A 91 11.13 -2.98 0.45
C SER A 91 10.62 -3.30 1.86
N VAL A 92 10.37 -4.58 2.16
CA VAL A 92 10.04 -5.01 3.53
C VAL A 92 11.25 -4.89 4.46
N ASP A 93 12.43 -5.32 4.01
CA ASP A 93 13.66 -5.29 4.81
C ASP A 93 14.09 -3.84 5.12
N SER A 94 13.79 -2.86 4.24
CA SER A 94 14.17 -1.46 4.44
C SER A 94 13.55 -0.85 5.70
N PHE A 95 12.43 -1.37 6.19
CA PHE A 95 11.83 -0.99 7.47
C PHE A 95 12.82 -1.09 8.64
N HIS A 96 13.63 -2.14 8.66
CA HIS A 96 14.60 -2.38 9.74
C HIS A 96 15.79 -1.41 9.74
N TYR A 97 15.99 -0.70 8.62
CA TYR A 97 17.07 0.27 8.46
C TYR A 97 16.59 1.72 8.65
N LEU A 98 15.30 1.95 8.88
CA LEU A 98 14.77 3.28 9.22
C LEU A 98 15.28 3.73 10.59
N GLU A 99 15.31 5.03 10.82
CA GLU A 99 15.53 5.55 12.18
C GLU A 99 14.50 5.00 13.16
N ARG A 100 14.93 4.75 14.41
CA ARG A 100 14.06 4.13 15.41
C ARG A 100 12.77 4.92 15.66
N GLY A 101 12.83 6.26 15.62
CA GLY A 101 11.65 7.10 15.76
C GLY A 101 10.63 6.88 14.65
N VAL A 102 11.10 6.78 13.41
CA VAL A 102 10.27 6.50 12.22
C VAL A 102 9.66 5.10 12.31
N GLN A 103 10.43 4.10 12.76
CA GLN A 103 9.90 2.75 12.98
C GLN A 103 8.75 2.75 14.00
N GLN A 104 8.92 3.44 15.14
CA GLN A 104 7.91 3.52 16.20
C GLN A 104 6.64 4.24 15.73
N GLU A 105 6.80 5.34 15.00
CA GLU A 105 5.69 6.07 14.38
C GLU A 105 4.88 5.15 13.45
N LEU A 106 5.57 4.44 12.56
CA LEU A 106 4.91 3.51 11.64
C LEU A 106 4.18 2.37 12.37
N GLU A 107 4.74 1.86 13.46
CA GLU A 107 4.10 0.85 14.30
C GLU A 107 2.86 1.39 15.05
N GLU A 108 2.88 2.64 15.47
CA GLU A 108 1.75 3.29 16.14
C GLU A 108 0.56 3.43 15.18
N TYR A 109 0.80 3.96 13.97
CA TYR A 109 -0.26 4.15 12.97
C TYR A 109 -0.66 2.85 12.28
N PHE A 110 0.27 1.92 12.11
CA PHE A 110 0.07 0.63 11.45
C PHE A 110 0.51 -0.51 12.37
N PRO A 111 -0.27 -0.86 13.42
CA PRO A 111 0.13 -1.88 14.39
C PRO A 111 0.33 -3.27 13.78
N ASP A 112 -0.32 -3.54 12.65
CA ASP A 112 -0.17 -4.80 11.91
C ASP A 112 1.07 -4.80 10.99
N ILE A 113 1.89 -3.74 10.96
CA ILE A 113 3.01 -3.62 10.02
C ILE A 113 3.98 -4.80 10.14
N ARG A 114 4.25 -5.27 11.35
CA ARG A 114 5.11 -6.45 11.59
C ARG A 114 4.40 -7.78 11.37
N ALA A 115 3.09 -7.79 11.13
CA ALA A 115 2.38 -9.03 10.84
C ALA A 115 2.89 -9.64 9.53
N ASN A 116 3.03 -10.97 9.56
CA ASN A 116 3.25 -11.74 8.35
C ASN A 116 2.08 -11.52 7.39
N ALA A 117 2.38 -11.49 6.09
CA ALA A 117 1.30 -11.52 5.11
C ALA A 117 0.49 -12.81 5.33
N PRO A 118 -0.85 -12.79 5.26
CA PRO A 118 -1.61 -14.02 5.27
C PRO A 118 -1.09 -14.91 4.15
N MET A 119 -0.61 -16.11 4.50
CA MET A 119 -0.22 -17.08 3.49
C MET A 119 -1.48 -17.49 2.70
N PRO A 120 -1.37 -17.66 1.36
CA PRO A 120 -2.46 -18.20 0.55
C PRO A 120 -2.90 -19.60 1.03
#